data_AF-A0AAW8VXW3-F1
#
_entry.id   AF-A0AAW8VXW3-F1
#
_cell.length_a   1.000
_cell.length_b   1.000
_cell.length_c   1.000
_cell.angle_alpha   90.00
_cell.angle_beta   90.00
_cell.angle_gamma   90.00
#
_symmetry.space_group_name_H-M   'P 1'
#
loop_
_entity.id
_entity.type
_entity.pdbx_description
1 polymer ?
#
loop_
_entity_poly.entity_id
_entity_poly.type
_entity_poly.pdbx_seq_one_letter_code
_entity_poly.pdbx_strand_id
1 'polypeptide(L)'
;MSEPIIDFKGYKIQNLQMVRDKVKADQMDKNVQIQSKSALTSDKKKAKVILNIQVRKSTLVIDLELEGYFEVSNELDNSKIATALAVNGVAILFPYARSVISMVSTLDSSEVIVLPTINTLDGE
;
A
#
# COMPACT_ATOMS: atom_id res chain seq x y z
N MET A 1 27.86 6.74 7.52
CA MET A 1 26.44 6.89 7.15
C MET A 1 25.63 6.64 8.41
N SER A 2 24.57 7.41 8.68
CA SER A 2 23.64 7.12 9.77
C SER A 2 22.78 5.91 9.41
N GLU A 3 22.47 5.04 10.38
CA GLU A 3 21.57 3.91 10.16
C GLU A 3 20.17 4.38 9.75
N PRO A 4 19.47 3.64 8.86
CA PRO A 4 18.11 3.98 8.45
C PRO A 4 17.12 3.77 9.60
N ILE A 5 16.12 4.67 9.70
CA ILE A 5 15.06 4.63 10.73
C ILE A 5 14.22 3.35 10.63
N ILE A 6 13.89 2.97 9.40
CA ILE A 6 13.18 1.73 9.07
C ILE A 6 13.95 0.99 7.98
N ASP A 7 14.04 -0.33 8.10
CA ASP A 7 14.67 -1.20 7.12
C ASP A 7 13.65 -2.20 6.57
N PHE A 8 13.45 -2.22 5.25
CA PHE A 8 12.42 -3.01 4.59
C PHE A 8 12.90 -4.46 4.41
N LYS A 9 12.13 -5.42 4.94
CA LYS A 9 12.48 -6.85 4.88
C LYS A 9 11.71 -7.63 3.82
N GLY A 10 10.61 -7.07 3.33
CA GLY A 10 9.78 -7.71 2.32
C GLY A 10 8.30 -7.39 2.49
N TYR A 11 7.50 -7.88 1.56
CA TYR A 11 6.06 -7.68 1.56
C TYR A 11 5.32 -8.98 1.26
N LYS A 12 4.03 -8.99 1.58
CA LYS A 12 3.10 -10.07 1.25
C LYS A 12 1.79 -9.48 0.71
N ILE A 13 1.24 -10.12 -0.32
CA ILE A 13 -0.15 -9.89 -0.73
C ILE A 13 -1.03 -10.66 0.24
N GLN A 14 -1.83 -9.96 1.05
CA GLN A 14 -2.79 -10.60 1.95
C GLN A 14 -4.13 -10.84 1.28
N ASN A 15 -4.58 -9.89 0.46
CA ASN A 15 -5.80 -10.02 -0.32
C ASN A 15 -5.61 -9.45 -1.72
N LEU A 16 -6.17 -10.14 -2.71
CA LEU A 16 -6.26 -9.66 -4.08
C LEU A 16 -7.57 -10.16 -4.68
N GLN A 17 -8.50 -9.25 -4.89
CA GLN A 17 -9.80 -9.54 -5.49
C GLN A 17 -9.97 -8.70 -6.75
N MET A 18 -10.44 -9.33 -7.81
CA MET A 18 -10.77 -8.68 -9.07
C MET A 18 -12.17 -9.11 -9.48
N VAL A 19 -13.09 -8.16 -9.64
CA VAL A 19 -14.49 -8.44 -9.97
C VAL A 19 -15.03 -7.46 -11.01
N ARG A 20 -15.91 -7.96 -11.89
CA ARG A 20 -16.71 -7.11 -12.79
C ARG A 20 -18.11 -6.96 -12.20
N ASP A 21 -18.30 -5.90 -11.45
CA ASP A 21 -19.53 -5.63 -10.72
C ASP A 21 -19.86 -4.14 -10.82
N LYS A 22 -20.91 -3.82 -11.58
CA LYS A 22 -21.36 -2.44 -11.79
C LYS A 22 -21.86 -1.81 -10.49
N VAL A 23 -22.53 -2.57 -9.63
CA VAL A 23 -23.06 -2.05 -8.35
C VAL A 23 -21.90 -1.69 -7.44
N LYS A 24 -20.91 -2.58 -7.30
CA LYS A 24 -19.70 -2.31 -6.51
C LYS A 24 -18.90 -1.15 -7.08
N ALA A 25 -18.79 -1.06 -8.40
CA ALA A 25 -18.13 0.08 -9.05
C ALA A 25 -18.84 1.40 -8.75
N ASP A 26 -20.17 1.47 -8.87
CA ASP A 26 -20.95 2.68 -8.63
C ASP A 26 -20.94 3.13 -7.15
N GLN A 27 -20.63 2.24 -6.21
CA GLN A 27 -20.44 2.57 -4.80
C GLN A 27 -19.09 3.25 -4.47
N MET A 28 -18.12 3.26 -5.39
CA MET A 28 -16.83 3.90 -5.15
C MET A 28 -16.84 5.38 -5.54
N ASP A 29 -16.51 6.25 -4.58
CA ASP A 29 -16.47 7.71 -4.75
C ASP A 29 -15.34 8.20 -5.68
N LYS A 30 -14.27 7.42 -5.84
CA LYS A 30 -13.07 7.77 -6.61
C LYS A 30 -12.60 6.55 -7.41
N ASN A 31 -11.99 6.80 -8.58
CA ASN A 31 -11.41 5.74 -9.41
C ASN A 31 -10.26 5.00 -8.71
N VAL A 32 -9.54 5.67 -7.82
CA VAL A 32 -8.49 5.07 -7.00
C VAL A 32 -8.68 5.56 -5.57
N GLN A 33 -8.75 4.63 -4.63
CA GLN A 33 -8.75 4.89 -3.19
C GLN A 33 -7.58 4.15 -2.58
N ILE A 34 -6.82 4.85 -1.73
CA ILE A 34 -5.63 4.32 -1.07
C ILE A 34 -5.76 4.63 0.40
N GLN A 35 -5.56 3.61 1.23
CA GLN A 35 -5.56 3.73 2.68
C GLN A 35 -4.37 2.97 3.23
N SER A 36 -3.69 3.56 4.21
CA SER A 36 -2.56 2.92 4.88
C SER A 36 -2.76 2.90 6.38
N LYS A 37 -2.28 1.82 7.01
CA LYS A 37 -2.17 1.71 8.47
C LYS A 37 -0.79 1.20 8.81
N SER A 38 -0.27 1.58 9.97
CA SER A 38 0.99 1.07 10.48
C SER A 38 0.83 0.51 11.89
N ALA A 39 1.58 -0.53 12.20
CA ALA A 39 1.66 -1.12 13.53
C ALA A 39 3.13 -1.31 13.92
N LEU A 40 3.42 -1.15 15.22
CA LEU A 40 4.75 -1.31 15.81
C LEU A 40 4.64 -2.34 16.94
N THR A 41 5.62 -3.23 17.07
CA THR A 41 5.68 -4.19 18.18
C THR A 41 5.97 -3.48 19.50
N SER A 42 5.61 -4.09 20.63
CA SER A 42 5.82 -3.51 21.97
C SER A 42 7.29 -3.26 22.29
N ASP A 43 8.20 -4.06 21.74
CA ASP A 43 9.66 -3.90 21.86
C ASP A 43 10.24 -2.87 20.88
N LYS A 44 9.40 -2.30 20.01
CA LYS A 44 9.73 -1.30 18.98
C LYS A 44 10.75 -1.75 17.93
N LYS A 45 11.03 -3.05 17.81
CA LYS A 45 12.03 -3.57 16.86
C LYS A 45 11.47 -3.90 15.50
N LYS A 46 10.17 -4.19 15.43
CA LYS A 46 9.50 -4.62 14.20
C LYS A 46 8.26 -3.79 13.96
N ALA A 47 8.05 -3.44 12.70
CA ALA A 47 6.89 -2.71 12.27
C ALA A 47 6.25 -3.37 11.05
N LYS A 48 4.98 -3.06 10.85
CA LYS A 48 4.19 -3.49 9.71
C LYS A 48 3.46 -2.29 9.12
N VAL A 49 3.47 -2.16 7.81
CA VAL A 49 2.59 -1.22 7.08
C VAL A 49 1.61 -2.03 6.25
N ILE A 50 0.33 -1.74 6.41
CA ILE A 50 -0.76 -2.34 5.64
C ILE A 50 -1.23 -1.29 4.64
N LEU A 51 -1.14 -1.60 3.35
CA LEU A 51 -1.55 -0.74 2.25
C LEU A 51 -2.76 -1.37 1.55
N ASN A 52 -3.90 -0.70 1.64
CA ASN A 52 -5.13 -1.06 0.97
C ASN A 52 -5.34 -0.14 -0.24
N ILE A 53 -5.48 -0.74 -1.43
CA ILE A 53 -5.77 -0.01 -2.67
C ILE A 53 -7.02 -0.60 -3.31
N GLN A 54 -7.98 0.27 -3.57
CA GLN A 54 -9.15 -0.06 -4.37
C GLN A 54 -9.09 0.73 -5.67
N VAL A 55 -9.28 0.04 -6.79
CA VAL A 55 -9.30 0.64 -8.13
C VAL A 55 -10.60 0.30 -8.84
N ARG A 56 -11.23 1.33 -9.40
CA ARG A 56 -12.38 1.23 -10.29
C ARG A 56 -11.99 1.67 -11.69
N LYS A 57 -12.33 0.85 -12.69
CA LYS A 57 -12.34 1.25 -14.10
C LYS A 57 -13.58 0.68 -14.79
N SER A 58 -14.52 1.54 -15.17
CA SER A 58 -15.83 1.10 -15.68
C SER A 58 -16.54 0.19 -14.66
N THR A 59 -16.82 -1.07 -15.00
CA THR A 59 -17.41 -2.09 -14.12
C THR A 59 -16.38 -2.94 -13.39
N LEU A 60 -15.10 -2.79 -13.72
CA LEU A 60 -14.02 -3.54 -13.08
C LEU A 60 -13.64 -2.88 -11.75
N VAL A 61 -13.60 -3.69 -10.69
CA VAL A 61 -13.12 -3.32 -9.36
C VAL A 61 -11.99 -4.25 -8.96
N ILE A 62 -10.87 -3.69 -8.51
CA ILE A 62 -9.72 -4.41 -7.96
C ILE A 62 -9.52 -3.96 -6.51
N ASP A 63 -9.49 -4.91 -5.58
CA ASP A 63 -9.12 -4.68 -4.18
C ASP A 63 -7.80 -5.39 -3.90
N LEU A 64 -6.79 -4.65 -3.47
CA LEU A 64 -5.47 -5.15 -3.12
C LEU A 64 -5.13 -4.74 -1.68
N GLU A 65 -4.76 -5.72 -0.86
CA GLU A 65 -4.14 -5.50 0.44
C GLU A 65 -2.70 -6.04 0.44
N LEU A 66 -1.74 -5.14 0.67
CA LEU A 66 -0.34 -5.49 0.89
C LEU A 66 0.06 -5.27 2.34
N GLU A 67 0.86 -6.17 2.88
CA GLU A 67 1.59 -5.97 4.12
C GLU A 67 3.08 -5.87 3.86
N GLY A 68 3.71 -4.76 4.26
CA GLY A 68 5.16 -4.59 4.31
C GLY A 68 5.69 -4.78 5.72
N TYR A 69 6.81 -5.49 5.84
CA TYR A 69 7.46 -5.77 7.11
C TYR A 69 8.77 -5.00 7.21
N PHE A 70 9.00 -4.38 8.35
CA PHE A 70 10.15 -3.51 8.59
C PHE A 70 10.81 -3.85 9.92
N GLU A 71 12.14 -3.72 9.96
CA GLU A 71 12.88 -3.57 11.21
C GLU A 71 13.08 -2.08 11.51
N VAL A 72 13.15 -1.73 12.79
CA VAL A 72 13.24 -0.35 13.26
C VAL A 72 14.52 -0.19 14.09
N SER A 73 15.27 0.89 13.85
CA SER A 73 16.49 1.19 14.59
C SER A 73 16.18 1.54 16.06
N ASN A 74 17.00 1.05 17.00
CA ASN A 74 16.71 1.03 18.45
C ASN A 74 16.75 2.39 19.19
N GLU A 75 16.81 3.53 18.51
CA GLU A 75 17.16 4.81 19.15
C GLU A 75 16.17 5.95 18.88
N LEU A 76 14.95 5.64 18.43
CA LEU A 76 14.02 6.66 17.93
C LEU A 76 12.73 6.76 18.73
N ASP A 77 12.24 8.00 18.85
CA ASP A 77 10.94 8.31 19.39
C ASP A 77 9.82 7.70 18.54
N ASN A 78 8.74 7.27 19.20
CA ASN A 78 7.60 6.62 18.56
C ASN A 78 6.97 7.49 17.48
N SER A 79 6.94 8.81 17.69
CA SER A 79 6.40 9.75 16.70
C SER A 79 7.20 9.71 15.39
N LYS A 80 8.54 9.72 15.48
CA LYS A 80 9.41 9.65 14.29
C LYS A 80 9.27 8.33 13.56
N ILE A 81 9.15 7.22 14.29
CA ILE A 81 8.92 5.89 13.70
C ILE A 81 7.57 5.86 12.98
N ALA A 82 6.52 6.39 13.62
CA ALA A 82 5.18 6.45 13.03
C ALA A 82 5.17 7.28 11.74
N THR A 83 5.76 8.48 11.74
CA THR A 83 5.90 9.31 10.52
C THR A 83 6.71 8.60 9.44
N ALA A 84 7.81 7.93 9.80
CA ALA A 84 8.61 7.18 8.84
C ALA A 84 7.81 6.02 8.21
N LEU A 85 7.02 5.29 8.99
CA LEU A 85 6.17 4.20 8.48
C LEU A 85 5.04 4.75 7.58
N ALA A 86 4.41 5.85 7.96
CA ALA A 86 3.33 6.47 7.20
C ALA A 86 3.81 7.02 5.85
N VAL A 87 4.96 7.71 5.82
CA VAL A 87 5.46 8.35 4.60
C VAL A 87 6.33 7.39 3.79
N ASN A 88 7.41 6.90 4.42
CA ASN A 88 8.42 6.10 3.71
C ASN A 88 7.96 4.66 3.53
N GLY A 89 7.28 4.08 4.52
CA GLY A 89 6.75 2.73 4.41
C GLY A 89 5.72 2.60 3.27
N VAL A 90 4.83 3.58 3.13
CA VAL A 90 3.89 3.65 1.99
C VAL A 90 4.63 3.89 0.68
N ALA A 91 5.60 4.81 0.64
CA ALA A 91 6.39 5.07 -0.57
C ALA A 91 7.16 3.84 -1.05
N ILE A 92 7.66 3.01 -0.13
CA ILE A 92 8.35 1.74 -0.43
C ILE A 92 7.35 0.69 -0.95
N LEU A 93 6.15 0.59 -0.38
CA LEU A 93 5.16 -0.41 -0.77
C LEU A 93 4.41 -0.08 -2.07
N PHE A 94 4.23 1.20 -2.37
CA PHE A 94 3.40 1.64 -3.49
C PHE A 94 3.87 1.10 -4.87
N PRO A 95 5.17 1.05 -5.21
CA PRO A 95 5.65 0.44 -6.45
C PRO A 95 5.26 -1.04 -6.60
N TYR A 96 5.26 -1.80 -5.50
CA TYR A 96 4.83 -3.20 -5.51
C TYR A 96 3.32 -3.31 -5.78
N ALA A 97 2.52 -2.47 -5.13
CA ALA A 97 1.08 -2.43 -5.34
C ALA A 97 0.72 -2.06 -6.79
N ARG A 98 1.38 -1.02 -7.33
CA ARG A 98 1.26 -0.60 -8.72
C ARG A 98 1.59 -1.72 -9.70
N SER A 99 2.66 -2.47 -9.43
CA SER A 99 3.08 -3.59 -10.27
C SER A 99 2.06 -4.73 -10.26
N VAL A 100 1.52 -5.10 -9.08
CA VAL A 100 0.49 -6.14 -8.94
C VAL A 100 -0.78 -5.76 -9.69
N ILE A 101 -1.31 -4.55 -9.50
CA ILE A 101 -2.52 -4.07 -10.17
C ILE A 101 -2.34 -4.04 -11.69
N SER A 102 -1.19 -3.55 -12.17
CA SER A 102 -0.84 -3.55 -13.58
C SER A 102 -0.82 -4.96 -14.16
N MET A 103 -0.18 -5.90 -13.46
CA MET A 103 -0.08 -7.29 -13.90
C MET A 103 -1.46 -7.94 -14.00
N VAL A 104 -2.28 -7.89 -12.94
CA VAL A 104 -3.57 -8.60 -12.96
C VAL A 104 -4.59 -7.98 -13.90
N SER A 105 -4.58 -6.65 -14.06
CA SER A 105 -5.44 -5.98 -15.05
C SER A 105 -5.08 -6.37 -16.49
N THR A 106 -3.79 -6.62 -16.75
CA THR A 106 -3.30 -7.13 -18.05
C THR A 106 -3.69 -8.60 -18.29
N LEU A 107 -3.81 -9.40 -17.23
CA LEU A 107 -4.18 -10.82 -17.36
C LEU A 107 -5.66 -11.01 -17.73
N ASP A 108 -6.54 -10.15 -17.23
CA ASP A 108 -8.00 -10.24 -17.46
C ASP A 108 -8.46 -9.43 -18.69
N SER A 109 -7.66 -8.48 -19.18
CA SER A 109 -8.02 -7.65 -20.33
C SER A 109 -6.80 -7.11 -21.07
N SER A 110 -6.97 -6.70 -22.32
CA SER A 110 -5.95 -5.95 -23.05
C SER A 110 -5.71 -4.53 -22.51
N GLU A 111 -6.49 -4.07 -21.53
CA GLU A 111 -6.34 -2.73 -20.95
C GLU A 111 -5.59 -2.77 -19.61
N VAL A 112 -4.34 -2.32 -19.63
CA VAL A 112 -3.50 -2.20 -18.43
C VAL A 112 -4.00 -1.05 -17.54
N ILE A 113 -4.15 -1.31 -16.25
CA ILE A 113 -4.39 -0.27 -15.24
C ILE A 113 -3.04 0.11 -14.61
N VAL A 114 -2.62 1.35 -14.87
CA VAL A 114 -1.43 1.92 -14.25
C VAL A 114 -1.87 2.92 -13.18
N LEU A 115 -1.56 2.63 -11.91
CA LEU A 115 -1.82 3.60 -10.85
C LEU A 115 -1.06 4.91 -11.11
N PRO A 116 -1.62 6.09 -10.82
CA PRO A 116 -0.89 7.34 -10.89
C PRO A 116 0.19 7.40 -9.81
N THR A 117 1.11 8.35 -9.94
CA THR A 117 2.02 8.69 -8.83
C THR A 117 1.22 9.28 -7.67
N ILE A 118 1.62 8.96 -6.44
CA ILE A 118 1.01 9.51 -5.23
C ILE A 118 2.01 10.37 -4.48
N ASN A 119 1.51 11.39 -3.80
CA ASN A 119 2.27 12.12 -2.79
C ASN A 119 1.98 11.47 -1.43
N THR A 120 2.98 10.88 -0.80
CA THR A 120 2.83 10.18 0.48
C THR A 120 2.86 11.12 1.68
N LEU A 121 3.05 12.44 1.47
CA LEU A 121 2.96 13.47 2.51
C LEU A 121 1.52 13.94 2.75
N ASP A 122 0.59 13.67 1.84
CA ASP A 122 -0.80 14.14 1.92
C ASP A 122 -1.73 13.13 2.65
N GLY A 123 -1.16 12.15 3.35
CA GLY A 123 -1.86 11.06 4.03
C GLY A 123 -2.20 11.34 5.50
N GLU A 124 -2.64 12.56 5.82
CA GLU A 124 -3.24 12.93 7.13
C GLU A 124 -4.77 13.07 7.02
#